data_AF-A0A7X5N645-F1
#
_entry.id   AF-A0A7X5N645-F1
#
_cell.length_a   1.000
_cell.length_b   1.000
_cell.length_c   1.000
_cell.angle_alpha   90.00
_cell.angle_beta   90.00
_cell.angle_gamma   90.00
#
_symmetry.space_group_name_H-M   'P 1'
#
loop_
_entity.id
_entity.type
_entity.pdbx_description
1 polymer ?
#
loop_
_entity_poly.entity_id
_entity_poly.type
_entity_poly.pdbx_seq_one_letter_code
_entity_poly.pdbx_strand_id
1 'polypeptide(L)'
;ALVARGDVAAKTGSTSLLHDLPGVAAPRVLVVGLGEAGKFGVAPYLKAVGDATRALKTGPVGTALLTLTELPVKARDSAWNIRQA
;
A
#
# COMPACT_ATOMS: atom_id res chain seq x y z
N ALA A 1 -10.77 11.13 9.25
CA ALA A 1 -12.12 10.56 9.37
C ALA A 1 -12.18 9.09 8.94
N LEU A 2 -11.82 8.74 7.70
CA LEU A 2 -11.96 7.37 7.16
C LEU A 2 -11.31 6.27 8.03
N VAL A 3 -10.08 6.47 8.48
CA VAL A 3 -9.39 5.53 9.38
C VAL A 3 -10.13 5.39 10.72
N ALA A 4 -10.52 6.52 11.33
CA ALA A 4 -11.22 6.53 12.62
C ALA A 4 -12.60 5.86 12.55
N ARG A 5 -13.26 5.89 11.38
CA ARG A 5 -14.54 5.21 11.14
C ARG A 5 -14.40 3.73 10.77
N GLY A 6 -13.17 3.26 10.49
CA GLY A 6 -12.91 1.88 10.06
C GLY A 6 -13.07 1.62 8.55
N ASP A 7 -13.27 2.67 7.74
CA ASP A 7 -13.39 2.56 6.27
C ASP A 7 -12.05 2.13 5.61
N VAL A 8 -10.94 2.33 6.33
CA VAL A 8 -9.60 1.93 5.91
C VAL A 8 -9.14 0.76 6.77
N ALA A 9 -9.01 -0.41 6.16
CA ALA A 9 -8.58 -1.61 6.85
C ALA A 9 -7.06 -1.61 7.08
N ALA A 10 -6.63 -1.88 8.31
CA ALA A 10 -5.21 -1.92 8.68
C ALA A 10 -4.59 -3.32 8.55
N LYS A 11 -5.40 -4.39 8.39
CA LYS A 11 -4.94 -5.78 8.36
C LYS A 11 -4.01 -6.04 7.18
N THR A 12 -2.96 -6.83 7.38
CA THR A 12 -2.04 -7.22 6.31
C THR A 12 -2.78 -7.77 5.10
N GLY A 13 -2.59 -7.11 3.95
CA GLY A 13 -3.16 -7.51 2.67
C GLY A 13 -4.62 -7.14 2.45
N SER A 14 -5.19 -6.31 3.32
CA SER A 14 -6.40 -5.56 2.98
C SER A 14 -6.04 -4.35 2.12
N THR A 15 -6.98 -3.92 1.27
CA THR A 15 -6.83 -2.69 0.48
C THR A 15 -8.12 -1.88 0.51
N SER A 16 -7.99 -0.55 0.50
CA SER A 16 -9.12 0.39 0.41
C SER A 16 -8.83 1.38 -0.71
N LEU A 17 -9.68 1.44 -1.73
CA LEU A 17 -9.57 2.40 -2.81
C LEU A 17 -10.40 3.64 -2.48
N LEU A 18 -9.73 4.78 -2.37
CA LEU A 18 -10.34 6.07 -2.07
C LEU A 18 -10.43 6.88 -3.36
N HIS A 19 -11.53 7.59 -3.54
CA HIS A 19 -11.82 8.37 -4.74
C HIS A 19 -11.82 9.86 -4.42
N ASP A 20 -11.23 10.65 -5.33
CA ASP A 20 -11.34 12.11 -5.36
C ASP A 20 -11.03 12.78 -4.01
N LEU A 21 -9.91 12.39 -3.39
CA LEU A 21 -9.49 12.96 -2.12
C LEU A 21 -9.11 14.45 -2.27
N PRO A 22 -9.68 15.36 -1.45
CA PRO A 22 -9.34 16.77 -1.50
C PRO A 22 -7.83 17.02 -1.32
N GLY A 23 -7.25 17.82 -2.21
CA GLY A 23 -5.82 18.17 -2.17
C GLY A 23 -4.88 17.12 -2.77
N VAL A 24 -5.39 15.99 -3.28
CA VAL A 24 -4.60 14.98 -4.00
C VAL A 24 -4.89 15.07 -5.49
N ALA A 25 -3.84 15.24 -6.31
CA ALA A 25 -3.99 15.35 -7.76
C ALA A 25 -4.40 14.02 -8.42
N ALA A 26 -4.01 12.88 -7.84
CA ALA A 26 -4.44 11.58 -8.32
C ALA A 26 -5.93 11.35 -8.00
N PRO A 27 -6.76 10.92 -8.98
CA PRO A 27 -8.20 10.73 -8.77
C PRO A 27 -8.51 9.53 -7.85
N ARG A 28 -7.52 8.68 -7.60
CA ARG A 28 -7.64 7.47 -6.78
C ARG A 28 -6.42 7.33 -5.90
N VAL A 29 -6.65 6.96 -4.64
CA VAL A 29 -5.60 6.59 -3.68
C VAL A 29 -5.90 5.20 -3.15
N LEU A 30 -5.02 4.26 -3.45
CA LEU A 30 -5.09 2.91 -2.87
C LEU A 30 -4.32 2.89 -1.55
N VAL A 31 -5.01 2.56 -0.46
CA VAL A 31 -4.39 2.32 0.84
C VAL A 31 -4.22 0.83 1.04
N VAL A 32 -3.04 0.39 1.47
CA VAL A 32 -2.71 -1.02 1.71
C VAL A 32 -2.50 -1.24 3.20
N GLY A 33 -3.26 -2.17 3.79
CA GLY A 33 -3.10 -2.55 5.18
C GLY A 33 -1.80 -3.35 5.39
N LEU A 34 -0.95 -2.85 6.28
CA LEU A 34 0.37 -3.45 6.57
C LEU A 34 0.35 -4.43 7.75
N GLY A 35 -0.72 -4.40 8.56
CA GLY A 35 -0.85 -5.14 9.80
C GLY A 35 -0.18 -4.46 10.98
N GLU A 36 0.20 -5.24 11.98
CA GLU A 36 0.86 -4.74 13.18
C GLU A 36 2.29 -4.28 12.87
N ALA A 37 2.62 -3.03 13.20
CA ALA A 37 3.93 -2.45 12.92
C ALA A 37 5.10 -3.28 13.49
N GLY A 38 4.95 -3.84 14.69
CA GLY A 38 5.98 -4.67 15.33
C GLY A 38 6.23 -6.02 14.63
N LYS A 39 5.31 -6.46 13.75
CA LYS A 39 5.44 -7.68 12.93
C LYS A 39 5.82 -7.37 11.48
N PHE A 40 6.02 -6.10 11.13
CA PHE A 40 6.36 -5.71 9.77
C PHE A 40 7.80 -6.13 9.41
N GLY A 41 7.98 -6.60 8.18
CA GLY A 41 9.25 -7.15 7.71
C GLY A 41 9.13 -7.66 6.28
N VAL A 42 10.05 -8.53 5.87
CA VAL A 42 10.16 -9.01 4.48
C VAL A 42 8.85 -9.63 3.98
N ALA A 43 8.26 -10.58 4.69
CA ALA A 43 7.05 -11.27 4.21
C ALA A 43 5.82 -10.33 4.14
N PRO A 44 5.49 -9.52 5.18
CA PRO A 44 4.42 -8.52 5.06
C PRO A 44 4.66 -7.48 3.96
N TYR A 45 5.91 -7.06 3.73
CA TYR A 45 6.25 -6.12 2.67
C TYR A 45 5.97 -6.70 1.28
N LEU A 46 6.50 -7.89 0.98
CA LEU A 46 6.25 -8.57 -0.30
C LEU A 46 4.75 -8.80 -0.53
N LYS A 47 4.03 -9.16 0.53
CA LYS A 47 2.58 -9.31 0.48
C LYS A 47 1.89 -7.99 0.16
N ALA A 48 2.25 -6.89 0.81
CA ALA A 48 1.68 -5.56 0.59
C ALA A 48 1.88 -5.09 -0.86
N VAL A 49 3.09 -5.25 -1.42
CA VAL A 49 3.38 -4.95 -2.83
C VAL A 49 2.49 -5.79 -3.74
N GLY A 50 2.44 -7.11 -3.52
CA GLY A 50 1.61 -8.00 -4.33
C GLY A 50 0.10 -7.72 -4.23
N ASP A 51 -0.39 -7.34 -3.05
CA ASP A 51 -1.79 -6.94 -2.82
C ASP A 51 -2.10 -5.61 -3.53
N ALA A 52 -1.18 -4.64 -3.49
CA ALA A 52 -1.30 -3.38 -4.21
C ALA A 52 -1.43 -3.61 -5.73
N THR A 53 -0.50 -4.36 -6.30
CA THR A 53 -0.50 -4.69 -7.73
C THR A 53 -1.74 -5.45 -8.14
N ARG A 54 -2.22 -6.41 -7.32
CA ARG A 54 -3.46 -7.13 -7.60
C ARG A 54 -4.69 -6.23 -7.55
N ALA A 55 -4.78 -5.32 -6.58
CA ALA A 55 -5.89 -4.39 -6.48
C ALA A 55 -5.93 -3.41 -7.67
N LEU A 56 -4.77 -2.98 -8.17
CA LEU A 56 -4.67 -2.09 -9.33
C LEU A 56 -4.83 -2.81 -10.68
N LYS A 57 -4.55 -4.11 -10.73
CA LYS A 57 -4.66 -4.93 -11.95
C LYS A 57 -6.09 -4.94 -12.50
N THR A 58 -7.09 -4.82 -11.63
CA THR A 58 -8.50 -4.77 -12.02
C THR A 58 -8.98 -3.32 -12.07
N GLY A 59 -9.54 -2.91 -13.20
CA GLY A 59 -10.14 -1.59 -13.37
C GLY A 59 -9.32 -0.66 -14.29
N PRO A 60 -9.59 0.66 -14.24
CA PRO A 60 -9.10 1.60 -15.26
C PRO A 60 -7.74 2.24 -14.96
N VAL A 61 -7.00 1.76 -13.96
CA VAL A 61 -5.74 2.39 -13.55
C VAL A 61 -4.62 2.02 -14.53
N GLY A 62 -4.17 3.00 -15.33
CA GLY A 62 -3.04 2.82 -16.25
C GLY A 62 -1.67 3.19 -15.66
N THR A 63 -1.63 4.05 -14.65
CA THR A 63 -0.38 4.51 -14.01
C THR A 63 -0.63 4.72 -12.52
N ALA A 64 0.33 4.32 -11.69
CA ALA A 64 0.29 4.49 -10.25
C ALA A 64 1.68 4.83 -9.70
N LEU A 65 1.72 5.67 -8.67
CA LEU A 65 2.90 5.87 -7.84
C LEU A 65 2.84 4.91 -6.65
N LEU A 66 3.86 4.07 -6.49
CA LEU A 66 3.95 3.13 -5.37
C LEU A 66 4.89 3.67 -4.29
N THR A 67 4.32 4.18 -3.20
CA THR A 67 5.11 4.76 -2.09
C THR A 67 5.62 3.69 -1.11
N LEU A 68 5.14 2.45 -1.19
CA LEU A 68 5.54 1.37 -0.26
C LEU A 68 7.06 1.13 -0.19
N THR A 69 7.80 1.50 -1.24
CA THR A 69 9.26 1.37 -1.30
C THR A 69 9.98 2.20 -0.23
N GLU A 70 9.33 3.24 0.31
CA GLU A 70 9.86 4.09 1.39
C GLU A 70 9.81 3.42 2.78
N LEU A 71 9.09 2.30 2.92
CA LEU A 71 8.88 1.65 4.20
C LEU A 71 10.17 0.98 4.71
N PRO A 72 10.55 1.18 5.98
CA PRO A 72 11.69 0.49 6.56
C PRO A 72 11.39 -1.02 6.67
N VAL A 73 12.17 -1.83 5.98
CA VAL A 73 12.10 -3.30 6.06
C VAL A 73 13.34 -3.79 6.80
N LYS A 74 13.14 -4.46 7.95
CA LYS A 74 14.24 -4.97 8.78
C LYS A 74 15.25 -5.78 7.96
N ALA A 75 16.52 -5.45 8.10
CA ALA A 75 17.65 -6.09 7.41
C ALA A 75 17.64 -5.97 5.87
N ARG A 76 16.94 -4.96 5.31
CA ARG A 76 16.93 -4.64 3.88
C ARG A 76 17.16 -3.15 3.66
N ASP A 77 17.75 -2.82 2.52
CA ASP A 77 17.97 -1.45 2.07
C ASP A 77 16.87 -0.98 1.11
N SER A 78 16.84 0.32 0.83
CA SER A 78 15.88 0.91 -0.11
C SER A 78 16.01 0.34 -1.53
N ALA A 79 17.24 0.01 -1.96
CA ALA A 79 17.48 -0.62 -3.25
C ALA A 79 16.83 -2.01 -3.34
N TRP A 80 16.80 -2.78 -2.24
CA TRP A 80 16.06 -4.04 -2.18
C TRP A 80 14.56 -3.81 -2.26
N ASN A 81 14.02 -2.84 -1.51
CA ASN A 81 12.60 -2.48 -1.57
C ASN A 81 12.16 -2.17 -3.01
N ILE A 82 12.89 -1.30 -3.71
CA ILE A 82 12.61 -0.90 -5.10
C ILE A 82 12.64 -2.11 -6.05
N ARG A 83 13.54 -3.07 -5.85
CA ARG A 83 13.64 -4.27 -6.70
C ARG A 83 12.45 -5.23 -6.55
N GLN A 84 11.74 -5.20 -5.42
CA GLN A 84 10.58 -6.07 -5.20
C GLN A 84 9.26 -5.44 -5.67
N ALA A 85 9.23 -4.11 -5.78
CA ALA A 85 8.11 -3.29 -6.23
C ALA A 85 7.92 -3.39 -7.74
#